data_AF-A0A3P5YVM6-F1
#
_entry.id   AF-A0A3P5YVM6-F1
#
_cell.length_a   1.000
_cell.length_b   1.000
_cell.length_c   1.000
_cell.angle_alpha   90.00
_cell.angle_beta   90.00
_cell.angle_gamma   90.00
#
_symmetry.space_group_name_H-M   'P 1'
#
loop_
_entity.id
_entity.type
_entity.pdbx_description
1 polymer ?
#
loop_
_entity_poly.entity_id
_entity_poly.type
_entity_poly.pdbx_seq_one_letter_code
_entity_poly.pdbx_strand_id
1 'polypeptide(L)'
;MVTGLKCSGEAREPREGTEKFKWDFLKGRTHTVKDVEKQLRNTREDASDERFCLAMLLLIESILLQKSLLDGGTTFTLDYVKIAQDMDVLMTYPWGRTAYNLLLKSLQRAVDKSLDKNNYDLQGFPMAFLIWILESVPLLQYAFSQVVPILSVQPSTPIFLCEKYLQIASPQLIDVLLIEIKDHLKVTCILPPISNDPEDDVCMGDEANKDLD
;
A
#
# COMPACT_ATOMS: atom_id res chain seq x y z
N MET A 1 -9.34 0.45 -9.96
CA MET A 1 -8.92 0.38 -8.54
C MET A 1 -7.51 -0.18 -8.50
N VAL A 2 -6.58 0.40 -7.73
CA VAL A 2 -5.15 0.02 -7.80
C VAL A 2 -4.88 -1.33 -7.12
N THR A 3 -5.50 -1.60 -5.96
CA THR A 3 -5.08 -2.70 -5.07
C THR A 3 -6.18 -3.68 -4.64
N GLY A 4 -7.45 -3.44 -4.98
CA GLY A 4 -8.58 -4.26 -4.53
C GLY A 4 -8.95 -4.12 -3.05
N LEU A 5 -8.19 -3.35 -2.27
CA LEU A 5 -8.45 -3.14 -0.86
C LEU A 5 -9.58 -2.13 -0.62
N LYS A 6 -10.37 -2.37 0.41
CA LYS A 6 -11.44 -1.47 0.80
C LYS A 6 -10.89 -0.14 1.31
N CYS A 7 -11.30 0.95 0.68
CA CYS A 7 -10.91 2.33 1.05
C CYS A 7 -12.06 3.17 1.61
N SER A 8 -13.30 2.69 1.48
CA SER A 8 -14.54 3.38 1.85
C SER A 8 -15.29 2.65 2.97
N GLY A 9 -16.19 3.38 3.64
CA GLY A 9 -16.93 2.91 4.81
C GLY A 9 -16.21 3.19 6.13
N GLU A 10 -16.98 3.36 7.19
CA GLU A 10 -16.46 3.44 8.55
C GLU A 10 -15.95 2.07 8.99
N ALA A 11 -14.86 2.06 9.76
CA ALA A 11 -14.41 0.85 10.41
C ALA A 11 -15.53 0.38 11.35
N ARG A 12 -16.06 -0.82 11.12
CA ARG A 12 -16.93 -1.44 12.10
C ARG A 12 -16.11 -1.67 13.36
N GLU A 13 -16.55 -1.12 14.48
CA GLU A 13 -15.90 -1.43 15.74
C GLU A 13 -16.12 -2.90 16.08
N PRO A 14 -15.11 -3.59 16.62
CA PRO A 14 -15.30 -4.90 17.24
C PRO A 14 -16.40 -4.79 18.29
N ARG A 15 -17.35 -5.73 18.32
CA ARG A 15 -18.38 -5.74 19.36
C ARG A 15 -17.68 -5.86 20.73
N GLU A 16 -18.03 -4.99 21.68
CA GLU A 16 -17.44 -5.05 23.03
C GLU A 16 -17.73 -6.43 23.68
N GLY A 17 -16.70 -7.07 24.21
CA GLY A 17 -16.81 -8.32 24.97
C GLY A 17 -16.79 -9.62 24.15
N THR A 18 -16.61 -9.58 22.81
CA THR A 18 -16.50 -10.79 21.98
C THR A 18 -15.06 -11.11 21.60
N GLU A 19 -14.22 -11.48 22.57
CA GLU A 19 -12.97 -12.20 22.28
C GLU A 19 -13.35 -13.60 21.76
N LYS A 20 -13.51 -13.73 20.44
CA LYS A 20 -13.93 -14.98 19.80
C LYS A 20 -12.83 -16.05 19.93
N PHE A 21 -11.57 -15.64 19.87
CA PHE A 21 -10.40 -16.50 19.92
C PHE A 21 -9.54 -16.26 21.17
N LYS A 22 -9.03 -17.34 21.74
CA LYS A 22 -8.14 -17.28 22.90
C LYS A 22 -6.69 -17.21 22.44
N TRP A 23 -6.17 -16.00 22.27
CA TRP A 23 -4.79 -15.77 21.85
C TRP A 23 -3.87 -15.46 23.03
N ASP A 24 -3.39 -16.49 23.72
CA ASP A 24 -2.54 -16.34 24.90
C ASP A 24 -1.26 -15.54 24.63
N PHE A 25 -0.67 -15.66 23.44
CA PHE A 25 0.51 -14.88 23.04
C PHE A 25 0.19 -13.43 22.68
N LEU A 26 -1.11 -13.07 22.55
CA LEU A 26 -1.58 -11.74 22.14
C LEU A 26 -2.41 -11.02 23.22
N LYS A 27 -2.20 -11.32 24.51
CA LYS A 27 -2.90 -10.67 25.65
C LYS A 27 -2.25 -9.39 26.21
N GLY A 28 -0.97 -9.16 25.92
CA GLY A 28 -0.24 -7.95 26.32
C GLY A 28 -0.70 -6.65 25.64
N ARG A 29 -0.05 -5.52 25.97
CA ARG A 29 -0.28 -4.22 25.28
C ARG A 29 0.52 -4.08 23.98
N THR A 30 1.46 -4.99 23.77
CA THR A 30 2.48 -4.92 22.74
C THR A 30 2.80 -6.33 22.28
N HIS A 31 2.72 -6.58 20.97
CA HIS A 31 2.99 -7.90 20.39
C HIS A 31 3.84 -7.74 19.15
N THR A 32 4.68 -8.71 18.84
CA THR A 32 5.51 -8.71 17.64
C THR A 32 4.90 -9.61 16.57
N VAL A 33 5.40 -9.49 15.33
CA VAL A 33 5.14 -10.46 14.26
C VAL A 33 5.47 -11.89 14.72
N LYS A 34 6.51 -12.07 15.52
CA LYS A 34 6.89 -13.37 16.09
C LYS A 34 5.85 -13.91 17.07
N ASP A 35 5.18 -13.05 17.83
CA ASP A 35 4.11 -13.47 18.75
C ASP A 35 2.88 -13.96 17.99
N VAL A 36 2.51 -13.27 16.91
CA VAL A 36 1.41 -13.69 16.02
C VAL A 36 1.79 -14.98 15.28
N GLU A 37 3.02 -15.11 14.80
CA GLU A 37 3.52 -16.35 14.18
C GLU A 37 3.48 -17.51 15.17
N LYS A 38 3.93 -17.30 16.41
CA LYS A 38 3.88 -18.30 17.47
C LYS A 38 2.44 -18.69 17.81
N GLN A 39 1.52 -17.73 17.86
CA GLN A 39 0.10 -18.02 18.04
C GLN A 39 -0.42 -18.90 16.90
N LEU A 40 -0.17 -18.53 15.65
CA LEU A 40 -0.61 -19.28 14.46
C LEU A 40 -0.07 -20.72 14.43
N ARG A 41 1.19 -20.93 14.84
CA ARG A 41 1.80 -22.27 14.92
C ARG A 41 1.19 -23.14 16.02
N ASN A 42 0.67 -22.54 17.08
CA ASN A 42 0.05 -23.25 18.21
C ASN A 42 -1.47 -23.39 18.07
N THR A 43 -2.11 -22.68 17.15
CA THR A 43 -3.53 -22.85 16.81
C THR A 43 -3.74 -24.20 16.11
N ARG A 44 -4.82 -24.90 16.46
CA ARG A 44 -5.16 -26.23 15.93
C ARG A 44 -5.36 -26.18 14.42
N GLU A 45 -5.02 -27.28 13.74
CA GLU A 45 -5.04 -27.30 12.28
C GLU A 45 -6.45 -27.17 11.67
N ASP A 46 -7.46 -27.66 12.38
CA ASP A 46 -8.87 -27.64 12.01
C ASP A 46 -9.57 -26.30 12.34
N ALA A 47 -8.92 -25.38 13.05
CA ALA A 47 -9.44 -24.06 13.38
C ALA A 47 -9.25 -23.08 12.20
N SER A 48 -9.94 -23.34 11.07
CA SER A 48 -9.81 -22.57 9.82
C SER A 48 -9.91 -21.06 10.02
N ASP A 49 -10.93 -20.61 10.77
CA ASP A 49 -11.23 -19.20 10.94
C ASP A 49 -10.16 -18.47 11.74
N GLU A 50 -9.70 -19.09 12.83
CA GLU A 50 -8.66 -18.54 13.69
C GLU A 50 -7.33 -18.44 12.93
N ARG A 51 -6.94 -19.51 12.23
CA ARG A 51 -5.72 -19.54 11.42
C ARG A 51 -5.77 -18.53 10.29
N PHE A 52 -6.93 -18.37 9.64
CA PHE A 52 -7.14 -17.36 8.61
C PHE A 52 -6.93 -15.96 9.17
N CYS A 53 -7.56 -15.62 10.30
CA CYS A 53 -7.43 -14.30 10.91
C CYS A 53 -5.99 -13.98 11.31
N LEU A 54 -5.28 -14.93 11.92
CA LEU A 54 -3.87 -14.79 12.29
C LEU A 54 -2.96 -14.64 11.06
N ALA A 55 -3.18 -15.44 10.01
CA ALA A 55 -2.42 -15.34 8.77
C ALA A 55 -2.65 -14.00 8.06
N MET A 56 -3.90 -13.54 8.00
CA MET A 56 -4.24 -12.24 7.45
C MET A 56 -3.59 -11.10 8.23
N LEU A 57 -3.60 -11.17 9.56
CA LEU A 57 -2.94 -10.18 10.42
C LEU A 57 -1.43 -10.08 10.13
N LEU A 58 -0.76 -11.22 9.91
CA LEU A 58 0.64 -11.26 9.47
C LEU A 58 0.84 -10.60 8.11
N LEU A 59 0.02 -10.96 7.11
CA LEU A 59 0.12 -10.39 5.75
C LEU A 59 -0.12 -8.88 5.76
N ILE A 60 -1.09 -8.40 6.52
CA ILE A 60 -1.40 -6.97 6.65
C ILE A 60 -0.20 -6.22 7.26
N GLU A 61 0.37 -6.70 8.35
CA GLU A 61 1.48 -5.98 8.99
C GLU A 61 2.77 -6.03 8.17
N SER A 62 3.10 -7.21 7.61
CA SER A 62 4.35 -7.43 6.90
C SER A 62 4.36 -6.83 5.49
N ILE A 63 3.24 -6.89 4.76
CA ILE A 63 3.16 -6.45 3.36
C ILE A 63 2.47 -5.09 3.26
N LEU A 64 1.30 -4.94 3.89
CA LEU A 64 0.45 -3.78 3.63
C LEU A 64 0.85 -2.54 4.43
N LEU A 65 1.27 -2.73 5.67
CA LEU A 65 1.65 -1.64 6.56
C LEU A 65 3.17 -1.48 6.65
N GLN A 66 3.92 -2.57 6.43
CA GLN A 66 5.38 -2.64 6.40
C GLN A 66 6.04 -1.87 7.55
N LYS A 67 5.41 -1.89 8.75
CA LYS A 67 5.92 -1.19 9.94
C LYS A 67 7.15 -1.88 10.55
N SER A 68 7.53 -3.06 10.04
CA SER A 68 8.20 -4.08 10.86
C SER A 68 9.69 -4.33 10.60
N LEU A 69 10.38 -3.61 9.71
CA LEU A 69 11.73 -4.06 9.34
C LEU A 69 12.90 -3.35 10.05
N LEU A 70 12.74 -2.13 10.56
CA LEU A 70 13.93 -1.31 10.89
C LEU A 70 13.99 -0.76 12.32
N ASP A 71 12.88 -0.68 13.06
CA ASP A 71 12.89 -0.18 14.43
C ASP A 71 12.56 -1.27 15.45
N GLY A 72 13.61 -1.91 15.99
CA GLY A 72 13.68 -2.35 17.40
C GLY A 72 12.46 -3.03 18.04
N GLY A 73 11.74 -3.88 17.31
CA GLY A 73 10.56 -4.58 17.83
C GLY A 73 9.31 -3.71 17.83
N THR A 74 8.80 -3.36 16.66
CA THR A 74 7.51 -2.70 16.55
C THR A 74 6.38 -3.62 16.98
N THR A 75 5.46 -3.02 17.70
CA THR A 75 4.36 -3.67 18.37
C THR A 75 3.12 -3.57 17.47
N PHE A 76 2.47 -4.69 17.22
CA PHE A 76 1.14 -4.72 16.64
C PHE A 76 0.26 -3.76 17.43
N THR A 77 -0.43 -2.89 16.70
CA THR A 77 -1.42 -2.02 17.32
C THR A 77 -2.51 -2.92 17.86
N LEU A 78 -2.77 -2.86 19.18
CA LEU A 78 -3.75 -3.72 19.84
C LEU A 78 -5.11 -3.70 19.13
N ASP A 79 -5.45 -2.57 18.53
CA ASP A 79 -6.68 -2.40 17.76
C ASP A 79 -6.77 -3.34 16.56
N TYR A 80 -5.66 -3.66 15.88
CA TYR A 80 -5.66 -4.61 14.77
C TYR A 80 -5.83 -6.05 15.24
N VAL A 81 -5.28 -6.39 16.41
CA VAL A 81 -5.52 -7.68 17.06
C VAL A 81 -7.00 -7.81 17.40
N LYS A 82 -7.62 -6.77 17.96
CA LYS A 82 -9.07 -6.75 18.24
C LYS A 82 -9.92 -6.86 16.97
N ILE A 83 -9.53 -6.19 15.88
CA ILE A 83 -10.20 -6.34 14.58
C ILE A 83 -10.11 -7.79 14.08
N ALA A 84 -8.96 -8.43 14.24
CA ALA A 84 -8.76 -9.81 13.80
C ALA A 84 -9.49 -10.86 14.67
N GLN A 85 -10.04 -10.48 15.82
CA GLN A 85 -10.88 -11.38 16.62
C GLN A 85 -12.22 -11.71 15.95
N ASP A 86 -12.63 -10.92 14.95
CA ASP A 86 -13.84 -11.15 14.17
C ASP A 86 -13.50 -11.14 12.68
N MET A 87 -13.64 -12.30 12.03
CA MET A 87 -13.32 -12.45 10.60
C MET A 87 -14.13 -11.48 9.73
N ASP A 88 -15.41 -11.26 10.03
CA ASP A 88 -16.26 -10.39 9.22
C ASP A 88 -15.82 -8.93 9.35
N VAL A 89 -15.44 -8.52 10.57
CA VAL A 89 -14.87 -7.19 10.82
C VAL A 89 -13.52 -7.05 10.12
N LEU A 90 -12.63 -8.03 10.25
CA LEU A 90 -11.32 -8.07 9.60
C LEU A 90 -11.43 -7.90 8.08
N MET A 91 -12.34 -8.62 7.44
CA MET A 91 -12.51 -8.60 5.98
C MET A 91 -13.24 -7.35 5.47
N THR A 92 -14.03 -6.70 6.32
CA THR A 92 -14.75 -5.47 5.95
C THR A 92 -14.07 -4.19 6.42
N TYR A 93 -12.96 -4.29 7.15
CA TYR A 93 -12.18 -3.15 7.61
C TYR A 93 -11.51 -2.41 6.43
N PRO A 94 -11.45 -1.06 6.44
CA PRO A 94 -10.93 -0.28 5.32
C PRO A 94 -9.39 -0.25 5.27
N TRP A 95 -8.77 -1.42 5.13
CA TRP A 95 -7.30 -1.59 5.11
C TRP A 95 -6.59 -0.72 4.08
N GLY A 96 -7.23 -0.49 2.92
CA GLY A 96 -6.67 0.37 1.87
C GLY A 96 -6.52 1.83 2.32
N ARG A 97 -7.50 2.36 3.06
CA ARG A 97 -7.43 3.72 3.63
C ARG A 97 -6.35 3.81 4.70
N THR A 98 -6.28 2.82 5.58
CA THR A 98 -5.28 2.76 6.64
C THR A 98 -3.85 2.72 6.07
N ALA A 99 -3.62 1.88 5.05
CA ALA A 99 -2.33 1.78 4.37
C ALA A 99 -1.97 3.07 3.63
N TYR A 100 -2.94 3.68 2.93
CA TYR A 100 -2.76 4.97 2.24
C TYR A 100 -2.36 6.09 3.20
N ASN A 101 -3.09 6.25 4.31
CA ASN A 101 -2.79 7.28 5.30
C ASN A 101 -1.41 7.08 5.95
N LEU A 102 -1.01 5.83 6.18
CA LEU A 102 0.31 5.51 6.69
C LEU A 102 1.40 5.86 5.66
N LEU A 103 1.18 5.52 4.39
CA LEU A 103 2.09 5.85 3.29
C LEU A 103 2.27 7.36 3.13
N LEU A 104 1.17 8.12 3.11
CA LEU A 104 1.22 9.57 2.99
C LEU A 104 2.03 10.21 4.13
N LYS A 105 1.79 9.80 5.38
CA LYS A 105 2.57 10.25 6.54
C LYS A 105 4.03 9.85 6.46
N SER A 106 4.34 8.67 5.93
CA SER A 106 5.73 8.22 5.74
C SER A 106 6.44 9.04 4.67
N LEU A 107 5.76 9.31 3.56
CA LEU A 107 6.28 10.11 2.45
C LEU A 107 6.55 11.55 2.89
N GLN A 108 5.61 12.20 3.57
CA GLN A 108 5.79 13.54 4.13
C GLN A 108 7.03 13.60 5.04
N ARG A 109 7.16 12.63 5.97
CA ARG A 109 8.35 12.54 6.83
C ARG A 109 9.65 12.35 6.05
N ALA A 110 9.63 11.56 4.97
CA ALA A 110 10.81 11.35 4.13
C ALA A 110 11.18 12.62 3.35
N VAL A 111 10.19 13.32 2.79
CA VAL A 111 10.37 14.61 2.10
C VAL A 111 10.95 15.66 3.07
N ASP A 112 10.39 15.77 4.28
CA ASP A 112 10.79 16.81 5.23
C ASP A 112 12.18 16.57 5.85
N LYS A 113 12.62 15.31 5.97
CA LYS A 113 13.78 14.95 6.83
C LYS A 113 14.90 14.17 6.14
N SER A 114 14.67 13.69 4.93
CA SER A 114 15.49 12.65 4.32
C SER A 114 15.78 12.84 2.83
N LEU A 115 15.33 13.92 2.17
CA LEU A 115 15.74 14.18 0.77
C LEU A 115 17.26 14.34 0.63
N ASP A 116 17.92 14.86 1.66
CA ASP A 116 19.39 14.99 1.70
C ASP A 116 20.11 13.69 2.13
N LYS A 117 19.36 12.64 2.46
CA LYS A 117 19.90 11.35 2.93
C LYS A 117 19.74 10.30 1.83
N ASN A 118 20.79 9.51 1.59
CA ASN A 118 20.76 8.45 0.57
C ASN A 118 19.76 7.32 0.85
N ASN A 119 19.24 7.19 2.06
CA ASN A 119 18.32 6.12 2.45
C ASN A 119 17.09 6.70 3.17
N TYR A 120 15.92 6.24 2.75
CA TYR A 120 14.64 6.53 3.40
C TYR A 120 13.76 5.27 3.39
N ASP A 121 12.94 5.13 4.42
CA ASP A 121 11.99 4.03 4.52
C ASP A 121 10.57 4.56 4.35
N LEU A 122 9.82 3.89 3.48
CA LEU A 122 8.40 4.16 3.30
C LEU A 122 7.59 3.05 3.95
N GLN A 123 6.77 3.45 4.92
CA GLN A 123 5.76 2.60 5.54
C GLN A 123 4.45 2.66 4.74
N GLY A 124 3.54 1.72 5.00
CA GLY A 124 2.31 1.57 4.23
C GLY A 124 2.52 0.67 3.03
N PHE A 125 1.87 1.01 1.90
CA PHE A 125 1.91 0.20 0.68
C PHE A 125 2.55 0.95 -0.50
N PRO A 126 3.88 1.19 -0.49
CA PRO A 126 4.58 1.96 -1.53
C PRO A 126 4.41 1.40 -2.93
N MET A 127 4.21 0.09 -3.05
CA MET A 127 3.98 -0.58 -4.33
C MET A 127 2.78 0.00 -5.09
N ALA A 128 1.71 0.39 -4.39
CA ALA A 128 0.56 1.02 -5.03
C ALA A 128 0.91 2.39 -5.63
N PHE A 129 1.78 3.15 -4.96
CA PHE A 129 2.27 4.43 -5.43
C PHE A 129 3.22 4.27 -6.62
N LEU A 130 4.10 3.26 -6.59
CA LEU A 130 4.95 2.91 -7.72
C LEU A 130 4.13 2.54 -8.96
N ILE A 131 3.13 1.66 -8.81
CA ILE A 131 2.23 1.30 -9.91
C ILE A 131 1.50 2.54 -10.44
N TRP A 132 1.04 3.43 -9.57
CA TRP A 132 0.39 4.68 -9.97
C TRP A 132 1.33 5.57 -10.81
N ILE A 133 2.59 5.72 -10.43
CA ILE A 133 3.60 6.47 -11.20
C ILE A 133 3.83 5.82 -12.57
N LEU A 134 4.01 4.49 -12.61
CA LEU A 134 4.26 3.77 -13.87
C LEU A 134 3.06 3.89 -14.81
N GLU A 135 1.83 3.75 -14.33
CA GLU A 135 0.64 3.96 -15.16
C GLU A 135 0.49 5.42 -15.60
N SER A 136 0.91 6.38 -14.78
CA SER A 136 0.81 7.81 -15.11
C SER A 136 1.89 8.27 -16.08
N VAL A 137 3.05 7.60 -16.16
CA VAL A 137 4.17 7.97 -17.03
C VAL A 137 4.59 6.76 -17.88
N PRO A 138 4.06 6.64 -19.12
CA PRO A 138 4.30 5.47 -19.97
C PRO A 138 5.79 5.17 -20.23
N LEU A 139 6.64 6.20 -20.28
CA LEU A 139 8.09 6.00 -20.45
C LEU A 139 8.73 5.32 -19.24
N LEU A 140 8.28 5.63 -18.01
CA LEU A 140 8.73 4.94 -16.81
C LEU A 140 8.23 3.50 -16.78
N GLN A 141 6.97 3.25 -17.17
CA GLN A 141 6.43 1.88 -17.31
C GLN A 141 7.28 1.06 -18.28
N TYR A 142 7.56 1.59 -19.48
CA TYR A 142 8.35 0.89 -20.47
C TYR A 142 9.78 0.60 -19.99
N ALA A 143 10.41 1.54 -19.28
CA ALA A 143 11.77 1.39 -18.80
C ALA A 143 11.90 0.44 -17.61
N PHE A 144 10.92 0.44 -16.70
CA PHE A 144 11.06 -0.21 -15.39
C PHE A 144 10.06 -1.33 -15.13
N SER A 145 9.31 -1.78 -16.14
CA SER A 145 8.38 -2.89 -15.92
C SER A 145 8.20 -3.80 -17.13
N GLN A 146 7.75 -5.02 -16.83
CA GLN A 146 7.22 -5.95 -17.80
C GLN A 146 5.74 -6.15 -17.49
N VAL A 147 4.90 -5.98 -18.50
CA VAL A 147 3.45 -6.09 -18.38
C VAL A 147 2.93 -7.26 -19.19
N VAL A 148 1.77 -7.81 -18.81
CA VAL A 148 1.10 -8.86 -19.56
C VAL A 148 0.82 -8.36 -21.00
N PRO A 149 1.29 -9.05 -22.05
CA PRO A 149 1.02 -8.66 -23.43
C PRO A 149 -0.49 -8.69 -23.74
N ILE A 150 -1.01 -7.61 -24.31
CA ILE A 150 -2.45 -7.43 -24.59
C ILE A 150 -3.04 -8.53 -25.49
N LEU A 151 -2.21 -9.25 -26.24
CA LEU A 151 -2.62 -10.30 -27.20
C LEU A 151 -2.98 -11.65 -26.56
N SER A 152 -2.69 -11.89 -25.28
CA SER A 152 -2.97 -13.19 -24.61
C SER A 152 -4.25 -13.21 -23.77
N VAL A 153 -5.03 -12.13 -23.78
CA VAL A 153 -6.09 -11.90 -22.79
C VAL A 153 -7.46 -12.30 -23.38
N GLN A 154 -8.03 -13.40 -22.87
CA GLN A 154 -9.48 -13.61 -22.91
C GLN A 154 -10.19 -12.39 -22.31
N PRO A 155 -11.45 -12.07 -22.65
CA PRO A 155 -12.12 -10.81 -22.31
C PRO A 155 -12.25 -10.45 -20.82
N SER A 156 -11.76 -11.27 -19.89
CA SER A 156 -11.62 -10.87 -18.49
C SER A 156 -10.42 -9.92 -18.36
N THR A 157 -10.67 -8.65 -18.67
CA THR A 157 -9.77 -7.52 -18.38
C THR A 157 -9.26 -7.61 -16.94
N PRO A 158 -7.96 -7.35 -16.66
CA PRO A 158 -7.47 -7.32 -15.28
C PRO A 158 -8.32 -6.33 -14.48
N ILE A 159 -8.86 -6.80 -13.35
CA ILE A 159 -9.79 -6.02 -12.51
C ILE A 159 -8.99 -4.95 -11.75
N PHE A 160 -7.69 -5.21 -11.52
CA PHE A 160 -6.78 -4.35 -10.77
C PHE A 160 -5.50 -4.06 -11.53
N LEU A 161 -4.97 -2.83 -11.39
CA LEU A 161 -3.75 -2.41 -12.10
C LEU A 161 -2.53 -3.26 -11.70
N CYS A 162 -2.44 -3.72 -10.46
CA CYS A 162 -1.35 -4.58 -10.02
C CYS A 162 -1.26 -5.92 -10.77
N GLU A 163 -2.36 -6.44 -11.32
CA GLU A 163 -2.39 -7.69 -12.08
C GLU A 163 -1.76 -7.55 -13.47
N LYS A 164 -1.60 -6.31 -13.97
CA LYS A 164 -0.99 -6.02 -15.26
C LYS A 164 0.53 -6.26 -15.25
N TYR A 165 1.17 -6.11 -14.10
CA TYR A 165 2.63 -6.10 -13.97
C TYR A 165 3.17 -7.50 -13.65
N LEU A 166 3.96 -8.06 -14.55
CA LEU A 166 4.68 -9.32 -14.34
C LEU A 166 5.98 -9.09 -13.56
N GLN A 167 6.64 -7.97 -13.80
CA GLN A 167 7.87 -7.58 -13.13
C GLN A 167 7.97 -6.06 -13.03
N ILE A 168 8.50 -5.56 -11.91
CA ILE A 168 8.91 -4.17 -11.76
C ILE A 168 10.38 -4.15 -11.34
N ALA A 169 11.20 -3.42 -12.09
CA ALA A 169 12.60 -3.17 -11.78
C ALA A 169 12.73 -2.00 -10.80
N SER A 170 13.75 -2.04 -9.94
CA SER A 170 14.07 -0.90 -9.08
C SER A 170 14.81 0.16 -9.89
N PRO A 171 14.21 1.33 -10.18
CA PRO A 171 14.88 2.38 -10.94
C PRO A 171 16.07 2.94 -10.13
N GLN A 172 17.17 3.26 -10.80
CA GLN A 172 18.19 4.13 -10.23
C GLN A 172 17.84 5.59 -10.52
N LEU A 173 18.25 6.50 -9.63
CA LEU A 173 17.99 7.93 -9.79
C LEU A 173 18.45 8.44 -11.16
N ILE A 174 19.63 8.02 -11.62
CA ILE A 174 20.17 8.42 -12.92
C ILE A 174 19.28 7.98 -14.09
N ASP A 175 18.68 6.80 -14.02
CA ASP A 175 17.80 6.28 -15.08
C ASP A 175 16.52 7.10 -15.18
N VAL A 176 16.00 7.55 -14.03
CA VAL A 176 14.82 8.42 -13.96
C VAL A 176 15.13 9.80 -14.54
N LEU A 177 16.26 10.41 -14.14
CA LEU A 177 16.69 11.71 -14.66
C LEU A 177 16.92 11.70 -16.18
N LEU A 178 17.45 10.59 -16.72
CA LEU A 178 17.61 10.42 -18.17
C LEU A 178 16.28 10.30 -18.92
N ILE A 179 15.22 9.85 -18.27
CA ILE A 179 13.87 9.82 -18.85
C ILE A 179 13.21 11.20 -18.73
N GLU A 180 13.44 11.91 -17.63
CA GLU A 180 12.91 13.25 -17.37
C GLU A 180 13.31 14.25 -18.45
N ILE A 181 14.57 14.23 -18.89
CA ILE A 181 15.09 15.16 -19.90
C ILE A 181 14.63 14.86 -21.35
N LYS A 182 13.75 13.87 -21.56
CA LYS A 182 13.26 13.54 -22.91
C LYS A 182 12.14 14.50 -23.31
N ASP A 183 12.30 15.16 -24.46
CA ASP A 183 11.33 16.13 -25.01
C ASP A 183 9.90 15.60 -25.24
N HIS A 184 9.69 14.29 -25.20
CA HIS A 184 8.41 13.62 -25.40
C HIS A 184 7.87 12.95 -24.13
N LEU A 185 8.36 13.33 -22.95
CA LEU A 185 7.80 12.87 -21.69
C LEU A 185 6.33 13.28 -21.59
N LYS A 186 5.45 12.28 -21.49
CA LYS A 186 4.01 12.49 -21.31
C LYS A 186 3.60 11.96 -19.94
N VAL A 187 2.94 12.81 -19.16
CA VAL A 187 2.27 12.42 -17.92
C VAL A 187 0.76 12.38 -18.19
N THR A 188 0.11 11.31 -17.77
CA THR A 188 -1.33 11.10 -17.93
C THR A 188 -1.97 10.87 -16.57
N CYS A 189 -3.07 11.58 -16.29
CA CYS A 189 -3.89 11.25 -15.14
C CYS A 189 -4.64 9.93 -15.41
N ILE A 190 -4.44 8.96 -14.51
CA ILE A 190 -5.11 7.64 -14.60
C ILE A 190 -6.34 7.55 -13.69
N LEU A 191 -6.59 8.58 -12.89
CA LEU A 191 -7.78 8.69 -12.08
C LEU A 191 -8.86 9.41 -12.88
N PRO A 192 -10.12 8.95 -12.84
CA PRO A 192 -11.21 9.70 -13.45
C PRO A 192 -11.37 11.04 -12.72
N PRO A 193 -11.73 12.12 -13.45
CA PRO A 193 -11.96 13.43 -12.85
C PRO A 193 -13.03 13.34 -11.76
N ILE A 194 -12.79 14.03 -10.66
CA ILE A 194 -13.71 14.04 -9.52
C ILE A 194 -14.67 15.22 -9.74
N SER A 195 -15.97 14.92 -9.90
CA SER A 195 -16.97 15.95 -10.09
C SER A 195 -16.92 16.99 -8.96
N ASN A 196 -16.70 18.25 -9.31
CA ASN A 196 -16.56 19.41 -8.41
C ASN A 196 -15.28 19.44 -7.56
N ASP A 197 -14.19 18.80 -8.00
CA ASP A 197 -12.88 18.99 -7.38
C ASP A 197 -12.22 20.29 -7.88
N PRO A 198 -11.99 21.30 -7.01
CA PRO A 198 -11.32 22.53 -7.41
C PRO A 198 -9.85 22.32 -7.80
N GLU A 199 -9.27 21.14 -7.55
CA GLU A 199 -7.87 20.81 -7.87
C GLU A 199 -7.69 20.03 -9.19
N ASP A 200 -8.78 19.66 -9.89
CA ASP A 200 -8.69 18.91 -11.17
C ASP A 200 -8.02 19.74 -12.31
N ASP A 201 -7.95 21.07 -12.16
CA ASP A 201 -7.23 21.98 -13.06
C ASP A 201 -5.75 22.20 -12.67
N VAL A 202 -5.26 21.58 -11.60
CA VAL A 202 -3.84 21.67 -11.17
C VAL A 202 -2.99 20.69 -12.00
N CYS A 203 -3.06 20.84 -13.32
CA CYS A 203 -2.01 20.34 -14.19
C CYS A 203 -0.83 21.30 -14.00
N MET A 204 0.26 20.82 -13.36
CA MET A 204 1.53 21.54 -13.28
C MET A 204 2.10 21.69 -14.70
N GLY A 205 1.54 22.59 -15.49
CA GLY A 205 2.27 23.21 -16.58
C GLY A 205 3.30 24.10 -15.92
N ASP A 206 4.57 23.83 -16.16
CA ASP A 206 5.61 24.83 -15.92
C ASP A 206 5.21 26.07 -16.72
N GLU A 207 4.60 27.06 -16.06
CA GLU A 207 4.45 28.37 -16.66
C GLU A 207 5.86 28.90 -16.86
N ALA A 208 6.31 28.86 -18.11
CA ALA A 208 7.55 29.46 -18.53
C ALA A 208 7.54 30.91 -18.02
N ASN A 209 8.42 31.16 -17.05
CA ASN A 209 8.57 32.44 -16.37
C ASN A 209 8.98 33.50 -17.41
N LYS A 210 7.99 34.09 -18.06
CA LYS A 210 8.14 35.19 -19.02
C LYS A 210 8.07 36.49 -18.24
N ASP A 211 9.07 36.77 -17.44
CA ASP A 211 9.30 38.12 -16.90
C ASP A 211 10.78 38.26 -16.52
N LEU A 212 11.62 38.37 -17.54
CA LEU A 212 12.93 39.00 -17.46
C LEU A 212 13.17 39.74 -18.79
N ASP A 213 12.57 40.93 -18.89
CA ASP A 213 13.06 42.03 -19.73
C ASP A 213 13.66 43.11 -18.82
#